data_AF-A0A1H9IHC8-F1
#
_entry.id   AF-A0A1H9IHC8-F1
#
_cell.length_a   1.000
_cell.length_b   1.000
_cell.length_c   1.000
_cell.angle_alpha   90.00
_cell.angle_beta   90.00
_cell.angle_gamma   90.00
#
_symmetry.space_group_name_H-M   'P 1'
#
loop_
_entity.id
_entity.type
_entity.pdbx_description
1 polymer ?
#
loop_
_entity_poly.entity_id
_entity_poly.type
_entity_poly.pdbx_seq_one_letter_code
_entity_poly.pdbx_strand_id
1 'polypeptide(L)'
;MGILKVRKNKKFSYTPRYYKGEGNPYEIKHKFDEHRTTVGNNNGLKSKFVNAINDYKTNENKEANRRVLIIVAVLVLVFLFIIGFDLSIFFS
;
A
#
# COMPACT_ATOMS: atom_id res chain seq x y z
N MET A 1 -7.53 -4.77 -12.57
CA MET A 1 -8.20 -3.46 -12.58
C MET A 1 -8.36 -3.05 -14.03
N GLY A 2 -9.60 -2.98 -14.52
CA GLY A 2 -9.88 -2.64 -15.92
C GLY A 2 -9.55 -1.19 -16.25
N ILE A 3 -9.36 -0.94 -17.55
CA ILE A 3 -8.96 0.35 -18.15
C ILE A 3 -10.01 1.46 -17.87
N LEU A 4 -11.23 1.10 -17.45
CA LEU A 4 -12.29 2.03 -17.10
C LEU A 4 -12.42 2.17 -15.58
N LYS A 5 -12.25 3.41 -15.09
CA LYS A 5 -12.36 3.76 -13.67
C LYS A 5 -13.81 3.53 -13.22
N VAL A 6 -14.03 2.53 -12.38
CA VAL A 6 -15.37 2.23 -11.83
C VAL A 6 -15.90 3.45 -11.09
N ARG A 7 -17.16 3.81 -11.36
CA ARG A 7 -17.83 4.93 -10.71
C ARG A 7 -17.90 4.68 -9.21
N LYS A 8 -17.45 5.67 -8.42
CA LYS A 8 -17.52 5.61 -6.95
C LYS A 8 -18.96 5.76 -6.47
N ASN A 9 -19.28 5.13 -5.35
CA ASN A 9 -20.56 5.32 -4.66
C ASN A 9 -20.76 6.80 -4.30
N LYS A 10 -22.00 7.29 -4.44
CA LYS A 10 -22.36 8.66 -4.02
C LYS A 10 -22.17 8.76 -2.51
N LYS A 11 -21.40 9.74 -2.05
CA LYS A 11 -21.25 10.08 -0.63
C LYS A 11 -22.16 11.25 -0.30
N PHE A 12 -22.89 11.17 0.81
CA PHE A 12 -23.70 12.28 1.30
C PHE A 12 -22.79 13.32 1.98
N SER A 13 -22.70 14.52 1.42
CA SER A 13 -21.95 15.64 2.00
C SER A 13 -22.85 16.39 2.99
N TYR A 14 -22.77 16.03 4.26
CA TYR A 14 -23.45 16.75 5.34
C TYR A 14 -22.48 17.66 6.08
N THR A 15 -22.83 18.94 6.21
CA THR A 15 -22.12 19.91 7.05
C THR A 15 -22.91 20.14 8.34
N PRO A 16 -22.50 19.51 9.46
CA PRO A 16 -23.18 19.68 10.74
C PRO A 16 -23.07 21.13 11.26
N ARG A 17 -24.18 21.72 11.74
CA ARG A 17 -24.22 23.09 12.28
C ARG A 17 -23.52 23.25 13.64
N TYR A 18 -23.47 22.18 14.45
CA TYR A 18 -22.99 22.23 15.84
C TYR A 18 -21.77 21.35 16.11
N TYR A 19 -21.31 20.59 15.12
CA TYR A 19 -20.14 19.73 15.28
C TYR A 19 -18.87 20.54 14.99
N LYS A 20 -17.94 20.53 15.94
CA LYS A 20 -16.66 21.26 15.86
C LYS A 20 -15.47 20.37 15.49
N GLY A 21 -15.71 19.10 15.15
CA GLY A 21 -14.66 18.17 14.73
C GLY A 21 -14.40 18.23 13.22
N GLU A 22 -13.33 17.57 12.78
CA GLU A 22 -13.05 17.40 11.35
C GLU A 22 -13.90 16.27 10.77
N GLY A 23 -14.52 16.49 9.60
CA GLY A 23 -15.27 15.48 8.84
C GLY A 23 -16.79 15.44 9.10
N ASN A 24 -17.45 14.44 8.48
CA ASN A 24 -18.89 14.21 8.62
C ASN A 24 -19.15 13.13 9.69
N PRO A 25 -19.76 13.45 10.85
CA PRO A 25 -20.02 12.48 11.91
C PRO A 25 -21.01 11.36 11.51
N TYR A 26 -21.73 11.54 10.40
CA TYR A 26 -22.68 10.57 9.86
C TYR A 26 -22.12 9.82 8.63
N GLU A 27 -20.83 9.92 8.35
CA GLU A 27 -20.23 9.16 7.25
C GLU A 27 -20.26 7.65 7.59
N ILE A 28 -20.92 6.86 6.74
CA ILE A 28 -20.91 5.40 6.84
C ILE A 28 -19.50 4.92 6.46
N LYS A 29 -18.66 4.74 7.48
CA LYS A 29 -17.31 4.20 7.39
C LYS A 29 -17.20 2.93 8.22
N HIS A 30 -16.34 2.01 7.81
CA HIS A 30 -15.99 0.89 8.67
C HIS A 30 -15.09 1.38 9.82
N LYS A 31 -15.24 0.81 11.02
CA LYS A 31 -14.44 1.16 12.22
C LYS A 31 -12.92 1.04 12.02
N PHE A 32 -12.49 0.25 11.03
CA PHE A 32 -11.07 0.02 10.72
C PHE A 32 -10.61 0.69 9.42
N ASP A 33 -11.46 1.46 8.74
CA ASP A 33 -11.06 2.11 7.49
C ASP A 33 -9.91 3.11 7.71
N GLU A 34 -9.82 3.71 8.90
CA GLU A 34 -8.76 4.65 9.27
C GLU A 34 -7.41 3.96 9.52
N HIS A 35 -7.42 2.68 9.90
CA HIS A 35 -6.23 1.88 10.17
C HIS A 35 -5.78 1.06 8.96
N ARG A 36 -6.51 1.12 7.85
CA ARG A 36 -6.26 0.33 6.65
C ARG A 36 -5.51 1.16 5.61
N THR A 37 -4.22 0.89 5.46
CA THR A 37 -3.37 1.53 4.42
C THR A 37 -3.46 0.81 3.05
N THR A 38 -4.00 -0.41 3.03
CA THR A 38 -3.99 -1.32 1.88
C THR A 38 -5.30 -1.36 1.07
N VAL A 39 -6.44 -0.99 1.66
CA VAL A 39 -7.75 -0.95 1.00
C VAL A 39 -8.23 0.48 0.83
N GLY A 40 -8.52 0.86 -0.42
CA GLY A 40 -8.88 2.23 -0.76
C GLY A 40 -8.67 2.53 -2.23
N ASN A 41 -9.20 3.66 -2.70
CA ASN A 41 -9.24 3.98 -4.12
C ASN A 41 -7.87 4.37 -4.68
N ASN A 42 -7.24 3.40 -5.33
CA ASN A 42 -6.20 3.55 -6.36
C ASN A 42 -4.99 4.39 -5.92
N ASN A 43 -4.27 3.88 -4.91
CA ASN A 43 -2.93 4.34 -4.58
C ASN A 43 -2.02 4.03 -5.79
N GLY A 44 -1.56 5.06 -6.50
CA GLY A 44 -0.61 4.90 -7.61
C GLY A 44 0.68 4.21 -7.15
N LEU A 45 1.54 3.82 -8.10
CA LEU A 45 2.80 3.10 -7.81
C LEU A 45 3.64 3.77 -6.71
N LYS A 46 3.75 5.11 -6.74
CA LYS A 46 4.43 5.90 -5.71
C LYS A 46 3.84 5.70 -4.32
N SER A 47 2.51 5.75 -4.19
CA SER A 47 1.85 5.59 -2.89
C SER A 47 1.99 4.16 -2.36
N LYS A 48 1.93 3.15 -3.24
CA LYS A 48 2.21 1.76 -2.85
C LYS A 48 3.64 1.60 -2.31
N PHE A 49 4.62 2.20 -2.98
CA PHE A 49 6.02 2.14 -2.57
C PHE A 49 6.25 2.83 -1.21
N VAL A 50 5.71 4.04 -1.03
CA VAL A 50 5.81 4.77 0.24
C VAL A 50 5.15 4.00 1.38
N ASN A 51 3.95 3.44 1.16
CA ASN A 51 3.25 2.64 2.16
C ASN A 51 4.05 1.39 2.52
N ALA A 52 4.59 0.66 1.53
CA ALA A 52 5.40 -0.54 1.79
C ALA A 52 6.67 -0.23 2.60
N ILE A 53 7.32 0.91 2.36
CA ILE A 53 8.49 1.34 3.16
C ILE A 53 8.07 1.67 4.60
N ASN A 54 6.96 2.39 4.77
CA ASN A 54 6.46 2.73 6.09
C ASN A 54 6.06 1.48 6.86
N ASP A 55 5.34 0.55 6.23
CA ASP A 55 4.96 -0.73 6.83
C ASP A 55 6.22 -1.52 7.24
N TYR A 56 7.26 -1.59 6.40
CA TYR A 56 8.51 -2.25 6.77
C TYR A 56 9.19 -1.62 8.00
N LYS A 57 9.18 -0.29 8.12
CA LYS A 57 9.81 0.43 9.24
C LYS A 57 9.02 0.34 10.54
N THR A 58 7.69 0.33 10.46
CA THR A 58 6.80 0.41 11.61
C THR A 58 6.31 -0.97 12.09
N ASN A 59 6.59 -2.05 11.34
CA ASN A 59 6.21 -3.39 11.73
C ASN A 59 6.97 -3.88 12.98
N GLU A 60 6.22 -4.24 14.02
CA GLU A 60 6.73 -4.81 15.26
C GLU A 60 7.34 -6.22 15.05
N ASN A 61 6.80 -6.96 14.08
CA ASN A 61 7.23 -8.32 13.76
C ASN A 61 8.47 -8.33 12.84
N LYS A 62 9.65 -8.22 13.45
CA LYS A 62 10.94 -8.27 12.75
C LYS A 62 11.16 -9.56 11.95
N GLU A 63 10.64 -10.70 12.44
CA GLU A 63 10.73 -11.96 11.69
C GLU A 63 9.97 -11.91 10.36
N ALA A 64 8.78 -11.31 10.34
CA ALA A 64 7.99 -11.17 9.14
C ALA A 64 8.74 -10.29 8.12
N ASN A 65 9.33 -9.18 8.57
CA ASN A 65 10.16 -8.32 7.73
C ASN A 65 11.36 -9.07 7.11
N ARG A 66 12.03 -9.92 7.89
CA ARG A 66 13.15 -10.74 7.39
C ARG A 66 12.67 -11.73 6.32
N ARG A 67 11.54 -12.39 6.53
CA ARG A 67 10.94 -13.32 5.53
C ARG A 67 10.59 -12.59 4.24
N VAL A 68 9.96 -11.40 4.34
CA VAL A 68 9.65 -10.56 3.18
C VAL A 68 10.92 -10.20 2.40
N LEU A 69 12.00 -9.81 3.08
CA LEU A 69 13.27 -9.49 2.43
C LEU A 69 13.86 -10.70 1.69
N ILE A 70 13.85 -11.89 2.33
CA ILE A 70 14.31 -13.14 1.70
C ILE A 70 13.48 -13.44 0.44
N ILE A 71 12.16 -13.32 0.51
CA ILE A 71 11.27 -13.55 -0.64
C ILE A 71 11.60 -12.58 -1.78
N VAL A 72 11.77 -11.29 -1.49
CA VAL A 72 12.14 -10.28 -2.50
C VAL A 72 13.49 -10.61 -3.14
N ALA A 73 14.49 -10.98 -2.34
CA ALA A 73 15.82 -11.34 -2.85
C ALA A 73 15.77 -12.55 -3.80
N VAL A 74 15.02 -13.60 -3.44
CA VAL A 74 14.84 -14.79 -4.29
C VAL A 74 14.12 -14.43 -5.60
N LEU A 75 13.05 -13.64 -5.53
CA LEU A 75 12.31 -13.22 -6.73
C LEU A 75 13.17 -12.38 -7.67
N VAL A 76 14.01 -11.49 -7.14
CA VAL A 76 14.96 -10.70 -7.94
C VAL A 76 16.01 -11.61 -8.57
N LEU A 77 16.57 -12.56 -7.84
CA LEU A 77 17.56 -13.51 -8.38
C LEU A 77 16.96 -14.32 -9.54
N VAL A 78 15.76 -14.88 -9.36
CA VAL A 78 15.06 -15.62 -10.40
C VAL A 78 14.79 -14.74 -11.63
N PHE A 79 14.36 -13.50 -11.42
CA PHE A 79 14.15 -12.54 -12.51
C PHE A 79 15.45 -12.28 -13.29
N LEU A 80 16.56 -12.02 -12.58
CA LEU A 80 17.88 -11.78 -13.19
C LEU A 80 18.36 -13.00 -13.98
N PHE A 81 18.10 -14.22 -13.50
CA PHE A 81 18.44 -15.45 -14.21
C PHE A 81 17.64 -15.61 -15.51
N ILE A 82 16.33 -15.31 -15.49
CA ILE A 82 15.46 -15.42 -16.68
C ILE A 82 15.93 -14.49 -17.81
N ILE A 83 16.41 -13.30 -17.49
CA ILE A 83 16.90 -12.33 -18.49
C ILE A 83 18.37 -12.56 -18.89
N GLY A 84 19.05 -13.55 -18.28
CA GLY A 84 20.47 -13.82 -18.52
C GLY A 84 21.40 -12.70 -18.04
N PHE A 85 21.03 -11.99 -16.96
CA PHE A 85 21.82 -10.89 -16.44
C PHE A 85 23.13 -11.38 -15.84
N ASP A 86 24.24 -10.74 -16.21
CA ASP A 86 25.57 -11.08 -15.71
C ASP A 86 25.79 -10.52 -14.30
N LEU A 87 25.82 -11.41 -13.31
CA LEU A 87 26.06 -11.06 -11.90
C LEU A 87 27.53 -10.76 -11.59
N SER A 88 28.47 -11.12 -12.48
CA SER A 88 29.90 -10.90 -12.27
C SER A 88 30.27 -9.42 -12.22
N ILE A 89 29.45 -8.55 -12.81
CA ILE A 89 29.61 -7.08 -12.78
C ILE A 89 29.71 -6.49 -11.37
N PHE A 90 29.19 -7.18 -10.35
CA PHE A 90 29.22 -6.70 -8.97
C PHE A 90 30.44 -7.17 -8.15
N PHE A 91 31.24 -8.10 -8.70
CA PHE A 91 32.39 -8.69 -8.01
C PHE A 91 33.73 -8.29 -8.64
N SER A 92 33.70 -7.46 -9.69
CA SER A 92 34.87 -6.86 -10.32
C SER A 92 35.27 -5.53 -9.67
#